data_AF-A0A352F4I5-F1
#
_entry.id   AF-A0A352F4I5-F1
#
_cell.length_a   1.000
_cell.length_b   1.000
_cell.length_c   1.000
_cell.angle_alpha   90.00
_cell.angle_beta   90.00
_cell.angle_gamma   90.00
#
_symmetry.space_group_name_H-M   'P 1'
#
loop_
_entity.id
_entity.type
_entity.pdbx_description
1 polymer ?
#
loop_
_entity_poly.entity_id
_entity_poly.type
_entity_poly.pdbx_seq_one_letter_code
_entity_poly.pdbx_strand_id
1 'polypeptide(L)'
;MSHRSSVIKATLFVLLFSWSVRAQETAPAKPAEDSAVAVTRKKAIDLLLSLAGQLDTLHSAENRARIGSNLAESLWNYDEKRSRRLLSGVQEDITSGLNDNDTNYESHRQTLLVFLQLRRDTLDRIAKHDPETALTFLRATRPPPDMQLPYELKDSEKILELHLAALVAAKNPELALKLGRQALAKGLSPDVISVLLKLRRKDEKTAQIFYREIVEKLKATNLSQNYVAMESAVELINSFQPPQANEEAYRELLGIILTSALGNGCGDERVEGASQICYEVGAIFSQIEKYFGTRAAPLRRWISDSSGGVGPQRAAWRELNEVMENGSIDEILALASNRPELEPMVYSAAVSKAGAEGNWTRARQIAAAASSGQLRENLLANIERAQNGTTINAEQLASLQQRLGQLRNDDERVELLAYIARQIGDTDRKAALGFLNQAGQIIDATKPGKKQLERQIGLAMMYCSLKSDRGFAIMESLMPKLNELVSAALALDGFENSYLRDGEWNMSGQGGVGSLLNALAQNAGNFARFDFDRSVILAGQFERTELRLMAQLKLAQSVLNNQPSLSWYPLSRRTIID
;
A
#
# COMPACT_ATOMS: atom_id res chain seq x y z
N MET A 1 73.82 33.47 39.19
CA MET A 1 73.40 32.27 39.93
C MET A 1 71.99 31.91 39.48
N SER A 2 71.79 30.64 39.16
CA SER A 2 70.68 30.08 38.36
C SER A 2 69.52 29.55 39.21
N HIS A 3 68.40 29.27 38.55
CA HIS A 3 67.31 28.32 38.89
C HIS A 3 66.14 28.82 39.76
N ARG A 4 64.91 28.88 39.20
CA ARG A 4 63.87 27.81 39.08
C ARG A 4 63.22 27.51 40.45
N SER A 5 61.94 27.80 40.64
CA SER A 5 60.77 26.96 40.27
C SER A 5 60.24 26.18 41.47
N SER A 6 58.99 26.49 41.83
CA SER A 6 57.93 25.59 42.31
C SER A 6 58.17 24.74 43.56
N VAL A 7 57.06 24.20 44.08
CA VAL A 7 56.93 22.88 44.76
C VAL A 7 56.24 22.96 46.14
N ILE A 8 54.96 22.56 46.10
CA ILE A 8 54.27 21.63 47.02
C ILE A 8 53.68 22.18 48.32
N LYS A 9 52.34 22.15 48.36
CA LYS A 9 51.59 21.37 49.36
C LYS A 9 50.45 20.59 48.69
N ALA A 10 50.68 19.30 48.47
CA ALA A 10 49.65 18.25 48.47
C ALA A 10 49.57 17.75 49.93
N THR A 11 48.47 17.28 50.52
CA THR A 11 47.58 16.15 50.19
C THR A 11 46.48 16.19 51.30
N LEU A 12 45.25 15.66 51.24
CA LEU A 12 44.68 14.40 50.74
C LEU A 12 43.14 14.45 50.95
N PHE A 13 42.40 13.57 50.25
CA PHE A 13 41.02 13.10 50.49
C PHE A 13 39.81 13.91 49.96
N VAL A 14 39.34 13.56 48.75
CA VAL A 14 37.92 13.20 48.49
C VAL A 14 37.87 12.15 47.37
N LEU A 15 37.33 10.98 47.69
CA LEU A 15 36.99 9.91 46.75
C LEU A 15 35.46 9.90 46.55
N LEU A 16 35.05 9.72 45.30
CA LEU A 16 33.79 9.13 44.82
C LEU A 16 32.51 9.97 44.92
N PHE A 17 32.19 10.70 43.85
CA PHE A 17 30.86 10.69 43.21
C PHE A 17 31.00 11.14 41.74
N SER A 18 31.23 10.17 40.87
CA SER A 18 31.19 10.36 39.41
C SER A 18 29.73 10.45 38.96
N TRP A 19 29.20 11.67 38.84
CA TRP A 19 27.97 11.88 38.09
C TRP A 19 28.27 11.79 36.60
N SER A 20 27.67 10.78 35.96
CA SER A 20 27.71 10.55 34.53
C SER A 20 27.11 11.74 33.79
N VAL A 21 27.94 12.47 33.05
CA VAL A 21 27.49 13.31 31.93
C VAL A 21 26.91 12.35 30.90
N ARG A 22 25.58 12.24 30.86
CA ARG A 22 24.88 11.68 29.70
C ARG A 22 25.19 12.58 28.52
N ALA A 23 26.00 12.09 27.60
CA ALA A 23 26.12 12.64 26.27
C ALA A 23 24.70 12.78 25.69
N GLN A 24 24.34 14.00 25.32
CA GLN A 24 23.14 14.29 24.56
C GLN A 24 23.36 13.64 23.19
N GLU A 25 22.80 12.46 22.97
CA GLU A 25 22.65 11.89 21.62
C GLU A 25 21.83 12.90 20.82
N THR A 26 22.54 13.72 20.04
CA THR A 26 21.93 14.45 18.95
C THR A 26 21.25 13.43 18.06
N ALA A 27 19.92 13.55 17.94
CA ALA A 27 19.14 12.82 16.95
C ALA A 27 19.90 12.83 15.60
N PRO A 28 19.95 11.71 14.86
CA PRO A 28 20.66 11.67 13.60
C PRO A 28 20.11 12.78 12.69
N ALA A 29 20.99 13.72 12.33
CA ALA A 29 20.63 14.79 11.42
C ALA A 29 20.07 14.17 10.14
N LYS A 30 18.84 14.57 9.76
CA LYS A 30 18.29 14.26 8.44
C LYS A 30 19.37 14.58 7.39
N PRO A 31 19.64 13.69 6.42
CA PRO A 31 20.54 14.01 5.32
C PRO A 31 20.10 15.35 4.72
N ALA A 32 21.04 16.28 4.51
CA ALA A 32 20.73 17.56 3.91
C ALA A 32 20.08 17.31 2.53
N GLU A 33 18.79 17.63 2.42
CA GLU A 33 18.02 17.53 1.18
C GLU A 33 18.67 18.49 0.16
N ASP A 34 18.96 18.01 -1.05
CA ASP A 34 19.55 18.84 -2.11
C ASP A 34 18.67 20.08 -2.33
N SER A 35 19.29 21.26 -2.43
CA SER A 35 18.61 22.55 -2.49
C SER A 35 17.55 22.63 -3.60
N ALA A 36 17.79 21.97 -4.74
CA ALA A 36 16.85 21.92 -5.86
C ALA A 36 15.60 21.05 -5.56
N VAL A 37 15.78 19.96 -4.80
CA VAL A 37 14.67 19.09 -4.36
C VAL A 37 13.80 19.84 -3.36
N ALA A 38 14.42 20.54 -2.40
CA ALA A 38 13.69 21.35 -1.41
C ALA A 38 12.88 22.48 -2.08
N VAL A 39 13.44 23.16 -3.10
CA VAL A 39 12.71 24.18 -3.88
C VAL A 39 11.51 23.57 -4.62
N THR A 40 11.71 22.44 -5.30
CA THR A 40 10.62 21.75 -6.04
C THR A 40 9.52 21.27 -5.10
N ARG A 41 9.91 20.74 -3.92
CA ARG A 41 8.97 20.34 -2.87
C ARG A 41 8.14 21.52 -2.38
N LYS A 42 8.76 22.67 -2.16
CA LYS A 42 8.04 23.90 -1.78
C LYS A 42 7.01 24.29 -2.84
N LYS A 43 7.40 24.31 -4.12
CA LYS A 43 6.48 24.59 -5.24
C LYS A 43 5.30 23.61 -5.28
N ALA A 44 5.54 22.33 -5.02
CA ALA A 44 4.47 21.33 -4.96
C ALA A 44 3.49 21.59 -3.80
N ILE A 45 3.98 22.00 -2.62
CA ILE A 45 3.13 22.40 -1.48
C ILE A 45 2.32 23.64 -1.83
N ASP A 46 2.95 24.67 -2.41
CA ASP A 46 2.28 25.90 -2.81
C ASP A 46 1.18 25.62 -3.86
N LEU A 47 1.42 24.70 -4.79
CA LEU A 47 0.42 24.24 -5.74
C LEU A 47 -0.76 23.56 -5.03
N LEU A 48 -0.53 22.63 -4.10
CA LEU A 48 -1.62 21.99 -3.34
C LEU A 48 -2.45 23.01 -2.54
N LEU A 49 -1.80 24.01 -1.94
CA LEU A 49 -2.49 25.10 -1.23
C LEU A 49 -3.35 25.94 -2.18
N SER A 50 -2.89 26.17 -3.42
CA SER A 50 -3.67 26.85 -4.44
C SER A 50 -4.88 26.01 -4.88
N LEU A 51 -4.67 24.72 -5.17
CA LEU A 51 -5.73 23.79 -5.56
C LEU A 51 -6.82 23.65 -4.49
N ALA A 52 -6.43 23.61 -3.22
CA ALA A 52 -7.37 23.61 -2.09
C ALA A 52 -8.23 24.88 -2.01
N GLY A 53 -7.82 25.99 -2.63
CA GLY A 53 -8.64 27.20 -2.75
C GLY A 53 -9.58 27.20 -3.97
N GLN A 54 -9.45 26.21 -4.86
CA GLN A 54 -10.20 26.11 -6.11
C GLN A 54 -11.25 24.98 -6.07
N LEU A 55 -11.36 24.22 -4.98
CA LEU A 55 -12.31 23.10 -4.90
C LEU A 55 -13.76 23.52 -5.15
N ASP A 56 -14.15 24.72 -4.71
CA ASP A 56 -15.52 25.24 -4.89
C ASP A 56 -15.83 25.60 -6.36
N THR A 57 -14.83 25.56 -7.24
CA THR A 57 -15.06 25.66 -8.70
C THR A 57 -15.63 24.38 -9.30
N LEU A 58 -15.61 23.28 -8.55
CA LEU A 58 -16.17 21.99 -8.96
C LEU A 58 -17.63 21.86 -8.51
N HIS A 59 -18.48 21.43 -9.44
CA HIS A 59 -19.90 21.20 -9.22
C HIS A 59 -20.21 19.82 -8.64
N SER A 60 -19.48 18.77 -9.03
CA SER A 60 -19.77 17.41 -8.56
C SER A 60 -19.28 17.20 -7.13
N ALA A 61 -20.17 16.73 -6.26
CA ALA A 61 -19.82 16.32 -4.90
C ALA A 61 -18.81 15.15 -4.90
N GLU A 62 -18.88 14.25 -5.88
CA GLU A 62 -17.88 13.19 -6.03
C GLU A 62 -16.48 13.78 -6.27
N ASN A 63 -16.35 14.72 -7.21
CA ASN A 63 -15.05 15.29 -7.57
C ASN A 63 -14.48 16.13 -6.43
N ARG A 64 -15.32 16.93 -5.74
CA ARG A 64 -14.91 17.67 -4.54
C ARG A 64 -14.46 16.74 -3.42
N ALA A 65 -15.21 15.67 -3.12
CA ALA A 65 -14.83 14.69 -2.10
C ALA A 65 -13.51 13.98 -2.46
N ARG A 66 -13.34 13.58 -3.73
CA ARG A 66 -12.15 12.88 -4.21
C ARG A 66 -10.90 13.76 -4.18
N ILE A 67 -10.96 14.96 -4.75
CA ILE A 67 -9.82 15.88 -4.77
C ILE A 67 -9.57 16.43 -3.36
N GLY A 68 -10.62 16.80 -2.61
CA GLY A 68 -10.54 17.31 -1.25
C GLY A 68 -9.89 16.35 -0.27
N SER A 69 -10.24 15.05 -0.30
CA SER A 69 -9.62 14.04 0.55
C SER A 69 -8.14 13.81 0.22
N ASN A 70 -7.78 13.85 -1.07
CA ASN A 70 -6.39 13.75 -1.51
C ASN A 70 -5.56 14.98 -1.10
N LEU A 71 -6.12 16.18 -1.23
CA LEU A 71 -5.49 17.41 -0.77
C LEU A 71 -5.30 17.41 0.74
N ALA A 72 -6.32 16.99 1.50
CA ALA A 72 -6.25 16.91 2.95
C ALA A 72 -5.13 15.98 3.44
N GLU A 73 -4.98 14.78 2.85
CA GLU A 73 -3.87 13.87 3.17
C GLU A 73 -2.52 14.52 2.82
N SER A 74 -2.41 15.08 1.62
CA SER A 74 -1.14 15.64 1.12
C SER A 74 -0.66 16.85 1.92
N LEU A 75 -1.61 17.65 2.43
CA LEU A 75 -1.34 18.85 3.21
C LEU A 75 -1.23 18.61 4.72
N TRP A 76 -1.56 17.42 5.23
CA TRP A 76 -1.72 17.19 6.67
C TRP A 76 -0.50 17.63 7.48
N ASN A 77 0.71 17.26 7.04
CA ASN A 77 1.96 17.58 7.74
C ASN A 77 2.45 19.02 7.50
N TYR A 78 1.73 19.82 6.71
CA TYR A 78 2.12 21.18 6.31
C TYR A 78 1.13 22.24 6.79
N ASP A 79 -0.17 21.96 6.70
CA ASP A 79 -1.26 22.82 7.16
C ASP A 79 -2.44 21.96 7.64
N GLU A 80 -2.28 21.40 8.85
CA GLU A 80 -3.28 20.52 9.47
C GLU A 80 -4.65 21.21 9.59
N LYS A 81 -4.67 22.51 9.93
CA LYS A 81 -5.91 23.28 10.07
C LYS A 81 -6.69 23.30 8.77
N ARG A 82 -5.99 23.49 7.65
CA ARG A 82 -6.62 23.45 6.33
C ARG A 82 -7.03 22.04 5.93
N SER A 83 -6.22 21.03 6.21
CA SER A 83 -6.62 19.62 6.00
C SER A 83 -7.90 19.27 6.75
N ARG A 84 -8.06 19.68 8.01
CA ARG A 84 -9.30 19.47 8.78
C ARG A 84 -10.50 20.18 8.17
N ARG A 85 -10.33 21.40 7.66
CA ARG A 85 -11.39 22.14 6.95
C ARG A 85 -11.80 21.41 5.67
N LEU A 86 -10.83 20.95 4.88
CA LEU A 86 -11.08 20.16 3.67
C LEU A 86 -11.88 18.89 3.98
N LEU A 87 -11.49 18.15 5.03
CA LEU A 87 -12.21 16.94 5.45
C LEU A 87 -13.65 17.21 5.90
N SER A 88 -13.93 18.39 6.45
CA SER A 88 -15.30 18.79 6.80
C SER A 88 -16.17 18.93 5.54
N GLY A 89 -15.66 19.59 4.50
CA GLY A 89 -16.35 19.66 3.21
C GLY A 89 -16.50 18.29 2.53
N VAL A 90 -15.46 17.45 2.58
CA VAL A 90 -15.52 16.07 2.07
C VAL A 90 -16.60 15.24 2.80
N GLN A 91 -16.76 15.43 4.12
CA GLN A 91 -17.80 14.79 4.90
C GLN A 91 -19.20 15.21 4.42
N GLU A 92 -19.41 16.51 4.18
CA GLU A 92 -20.67 17.05 3.65
C GLU A 92 -20.97 16.49 2.26
N ASP A 93 -19.99 16.50 1.36
CA ASP A 93 -20.11 15.96 -0.01
C ASP A 93 -20.46 14.47 0.00
N ILE A 94 -19.79 13.67 0.84
CA ILE A 94 -20.08 12.22 0.97
C ILE A 94 -21.46 11.99 1.56
N THR A 95 -21.85 12.74 2.58
CA THR A 95 -23.17 12.61 3.20
C THR A 95 -24.27 12.98 2.20
N SER A 96 -24.08 14.04 1.42
CA SER A 96 -25.00 14.43 0.35
C SER A 96 -25.09 13.35 -0.72
N GLY A 97 -23.96 12.79 -1.16
CA GLY A 97 -23.93 11.75 -2.20
C GLY A 97 -24.51 10.41 -1.78
N LEU A 98 -24.38 10.04 -0.50
CA LEU A 98 -25.06 8.85 0.03
C LEU A 98 -26.58 9.04 0.10
N ASN A 99 -27.05 10.26 0.32
CA ASN A 99 -28.47 10.61 0.36
C ASN A 99 -29.02 11.05 -1.02
N ASP A 100 -28.43 10.55 -2.10
CA ASP A 100 -28.91 10.84 -3.45
C ASP A 100 -30.33 10.31 -3.66
N ASN A 101 -31.17 11.13 -4.30
CA ASN A 101 -32.59 10.86 -4.54
C ASN A 101 -32.87 10.48 -5.99
N ASP A 102 -31.85 10.05 -6.76
CA ASP A 102 -32.05 9.58 -8.13
C ASP A 102 -33.03 8.40 -8.16
N THR A 103 -34.11 8.58 -8.93
CA THR A 103 -35.16 7.57 -9.11
C THR A 103 -34.74 6.43 -10.03
N ASN A 104 -33.67 6.58 -10.80
CA ASN A 104 -33.10 5.52 -11.62
C ASN A 104 -32.28 4.56 -10.75
N TYR A 105 -32.75 3.31 -10.64
CA TYR A 105 -32.12 2.30 -9.79
C TYR A 105 -30.63 2.05 -10.09
N GLU A 106 -30.24 1.95 -11.37
CA GLU A 106 -28.85 1.67 -11.74
C GLU A 106 -27.93 2.86 -11.44
N SER A 107 -28.39 4.07 -11.76
CA SER A 107 -27.67 5.31 -11.44
C SER A 107 -27.50 5.48 -9.94
N HIS A 108 -28.59 5.34 -9.18
CA HIS A 108 -28.60 5.41 -7.71
C HIS A 108 -27.64 4.38 -7.10
N ARG A 109 -27.70 3.12 -7.57
CA ARG A 109 -26.81 2.05 -7.11
C ARG A 109 -25.34 2.40 -7.39
N GLN A 110 -25.02 2.93 -8.57
CA GLN A 110 -23.65 3.34 -8.89
C GLN A 110 -23.18 4.50 -8.00
N THR A 111 -24.01 5.51 -7.79
CA THR A 111 -23.74 6.64 -6.89
C THR A 111 -23.45 6.16 -5.48
N LEU A 112 -24.32 5.31 -4.93
CA LEU A 112 -24.15 4.69 -3.62
C LEU A 112 -22.79 3.98 -3.50
N LEU A 113 -22.44 3.12 -4.47
CA LEU A 113 -21.18 2.39 -4.46
C LEU A 113 -19.96 3.32 -4.48
N VAL A 114 -20.00 4.37 -5.29
CA VAL A 114 -18.91 5.35 -5.39
C VAL A 114 -18.72 6.10 -4.07
N PHE A 115 -19.80 6.58 -3.45
CA PHE A 115 -19.69 7.33 -2.20
C PHE A 115 -19.32 6.44 -1.01
N LEU A 116 -19.73 5.17 -0.99
CA LEU A 116 -19.23 4.20 -0.03
C LEU A 116 -17.72 3.95 -0.18
N GLN A 117 -17.20 3.91 -1.42
CA GLN A 117 -15.76 3.81 -1.65
C GLN A 117 -15.04 5.09 -1.21
N LEU A 118 -15.54 6.28 -1.56
CA LEU A 118 -14.96 7.56 -1.12
C LEU A 118 -14.94 7.68 0.41
N ARG A 119 -15.98 7.18 1.08
CA ARG A 119 -16.03 7.10 2.54
C ARG A 119 -14.91 6.23 3.10
N ARG A 120 -14.69 5.03 2.54
CA ARG A 120 -13.58 4.14 2.93
C ARG A 120 -12.22 4.80 2.66
N ASP A 121 -12.00 5.32 1.46
CA ASP A 121 -10.72 5.94 1.08
C ASP A 121 -10.39 7.15 1.97
N THR A 122 -11.40 7.96 2.29
CA THR A 122 -11.24 9.12 3.18
C THR A 122 -10.97 8.68 4.62
N LEU A 123 -11.67 7.67 5.11
CA LEU A 123 -11.43 7.09 6.42
C LEU A 123 -9.99 6.61 6.58
N ASP A 124 -9.47 5.88 5.59
CA ASP A 124 -8.10 5.37 5.59
C ASP A 124 -7.08 6.50 5.66
N ARG A 125 -7.33 7.59 4.92
CA ARG A 125 -6.47 8.80 4.94
C ARG A 125 -6.49 9.46 6.31
N ILE A 126 -7.65 9.67 6.92
CA ILE A 126 -7.75 10.30 8.24
C ILE A 126 -7.10 9.42 9.30
N ALA A 127 -7.35 8.10 9.29
CA ALA A 127 -6.84 7.16 10.29
C ALA A 127 -5.31 7.10 10.33
N LYS A 128 -4.63 7.36 9.20
CA LYS A 128 -3.16 7.50 9.15
C LYS A 128 -2.64 8.65 9.99
N HIS A 129 -3.47 9.64 10.33
CA HIS A 129 -3.01 10.85 11.02
C HIS A 129 -3.69 11.06 12.37
N ASP A 130 -5.02 10.89 12.43
CA ASP A 130 -5.85 11.18 13.60
C ASP A 130 -6.95 10.11 13.75
N PRO A 131 -6.70 9.08 14.59
CA PRO A 131 -7.66 8.01 14.86
C PRO A 131 -9.03 8.46 15.37
N GLU A 132 -9.10 9.50 16.21
CA GLU A 132 -10.35 9.97 16.81
C GLU A 132 -11.18 10.76 15.80
N THR A 133 -10.52 11.57 14.97
CA THR A 133 -11.18 12.24 13.85
C THR A 133 -11.69 11.22 12.83
N ALA A 134 -10.94 10.14 12.57
CA ALA A 134 -11.39 9.07 11.68
C ALA A 134 -12.67 8.39 12.20
N LEU A 135 -12.75 8.13 13.51
CA LEU A 135 -13.98 7.60 14.12
C LEU A 135 -15.15 8.59 14.04
N THR A 136 -14.88 9.89 14.24
CA THR A 136 -15.90 10.93 14.13
C THR A 136 -16.45 11.01 12.71
N PHE A 137 -15.56 11.02 11.70
CA PHE A 137 -15.91 10.99 10.29
C PHE A 137 -16.70 9.73 9.92
N LEU A 138 -16.28 8.54 10.39
CA LEU A 138 -16.98 7.28 10.17
C LEU A 138 -18.45 7.39 10.63
N ARG A 139 -18.66 7.91 11.84
CA ARG A 139 -20.00 8.04 12.42
C ARG A 139 -20.84 9.09 11.71
N ALA A 140 -20.24 10.23 11.36
CA ALA A 140 -20.95 11.33 10.69
C ALA A 140 -21.40 10.98 9.27
N THR A 141 -20.68 10.09 8.59
CA THR A 141 -20.97 9.65 7.21
C THR A 141 -21.71 8.31 7.14
N ARG A 142 -22.26 7.84 8.27
CA ARG A 142 -23.01 6.58 8.30
C ARG A 142 -24.26 6.70 7.41
N PRO A 143 -24.52 5.75 6.49
CA PRO A 143 -25.76 5.70 5.74
C PRO A 143 -26.98 5.67 6.67
N PRO A 144 -28.11 6.32 6.31
CA PRO A 144 -29.34 6.28 7.09
C PRO A 144 -29.77 4.83 7.41
N PRO A 145 -30.24 4.52 8.63
CA PRO A 145 -30.63 3.15 9.01
C PRO A 145 -31.75 2.54 8.15
N ASP A 146 -32.58 3.38 7.55
CA ASP A 146 -33.70 3.04 6.67
C ASP A 146 -33.30 2.91 5.19
N MET A 147 -32.06 3.26 4.85
CA MET A 147 -31.54 3.09 3.49
C MET A 147 -31.48 1.61 3.11
N GLN A 148 -32.13 1.25 2.00
CA GLN A 148 -32.09 -0.11 1.47
C GLN A 148 -30.74 -0.36 0.79
N LEU A 149 -29.84 -1.04 1.50
CA LEU A 149 -28.57 -1.47 0.95
C LEU A 149 -28.73 -2.78 0.16
N PRO A 150 -28.02 -2.95 -0.97
CA PRO A 150 -27.81 -4.25 -1.61
C PRO A 150 -27.40 -5.32 -0.59
N TYR A 151 -27.80 -6.56 -0.82
CA TYR A 151 -27.57 -7.67 0.13
C TYR A 151 -26.10 -7.79 0.54
N GLU A 152 -25.18 -7.61 -0.41
CA GLU A 152 -23.73 -7.70 -0.23
C GLU A 152 -23.17 -6.58 0.66
N LEU A 153 -23.92 -5.50 0.86
CA LEU A 153 -23.51 -4.32 1.61
C LEU A 153 -24.21 -4.18 2.98
N LYS A 154 -25.08 -5.12 3.36
CA LYS A 154 -25.81 -5.06 4.64
C LYS A 154 -24.88 -4.97 5.85
N ASP A 155 -23.75 -5.67 5.80
CA ASP A 155 -22.74 -5.67 6.88
C ASP A 155 -21.62 -4.63 6.65
N SER A 156 -21.72 -3.79 5.61
CA SER A 156 -20.65 -2.85 5.22
C SER A 156 -20.24 -1.90 6.35
N GLU A 157 -21.19 -1.43 7.15
CA GLU A 157 -20.92 -0.55 8.28
C GLU A 157 -20.12 -1.24 9.38
N LYS A 158 -20.48 -2.49 9.71
CA LYS A 158 -19.76 -3.31 10.70
C LYS A 158 -18.34 -3.62 10.22
N ILE A 159 -18.20 -3.98 8.94
CA ILE A 159 -16.91 -4.25 8.32
C ILE A 159 -16.03 -2.99 8.37
N LEU A 160 -16.60 -1.81 8.10
CA LEU A 160 -15.83 -0.57 8.11
C LEU A 160 -15.44 -0.12 9.53
N GLU A 161 -16.29 -0.34 10.54
CA GLU A 161 -15.94 -0.13 11.96
C GLU A 161 -14.74 -1.00 12.38
N LEU A 162 -14.72 -2.27 11.99
CA LEU A 162 -13.63 -3.20 12.30
C LEU A 162 -12.35 -2.90 11.49
N HIS A 163 -12.51 -2.48 10.23
CA HIS A 163 -11.40 -1.97 9.43
C HIS A 163 -10.72 -0.77 10.10
N LEU A 164 -11.50 0.20 10.60
CA LEU A 164 -10.95 1.32 11.36
C LEU A 164 -10.21 0.83 12.61
N ALA A 165 -10.80 -0.09 13.38
CA ALA A 165 -10.16 -0.66 14.57
C ALA A 165 -8.78 -1.26 14.24
N ALA A 166 -8.68 -2.01 13.14
CA ALA A 166 -7.43 -2.60 12.67
C ALA A 166 -6.41 -1.54 12.23
N LEU A 167 -6.84 -0.50 11.51
CA LEU A 167 -5.96 0.60 11.07
C LEU A 167 -5.38 1.37 12.25
N VAL A 168 -6.19 1.67 13.26
CA VAL A 168 -5.77 2.52 14.39
C VAL A 168 -5.06 1.74 15.49
N ALA A 169 -5.11 0.41 15.49
CA ALA A 169 -4.50 -0.44 16.52
C ALA A 169 -3.01 -0.12 16.76
N ALA A 170 -2.28 0.31 15.74
CA ALA A 170 -0.86 0.67 15.88
C ALA A 170 -0.63 2.04 16.53
N LYS A 171 -1.57 2.97 16.42
CA LYS A 171 -1.44 4.35 16.94
C LYS A 171 -2.24 4.59 18.22
N ASN A 172 -3.37 3.92 18.36
CA ASN A 172 -4.28 4.04 19.48
C ASN A 172 -4.88 2.65 19.82
N PRO A 173 -4.13 1.79 20.52
CA PRO A 173 -4.57 0.46 20.93
C PRO A 173 -5.84 0.48 21.78
N GLU A 174 -6.02 1.49 22.63
CA GLU A 174 -7.22 1.62 23.48
C GLU A 174 -8.48 1.87 22.66
N LEU A 175 -8.40 2.73 21.64
CA LEU A 175 -9.49 2.96 20.70
C LEU A 175 -9.80 1.71 19.89
N ALA A 176 -8.78 1.03 19.37
CA ALA A 176 -8.96 -0.23 18.64
C ALA A 176 -9.62 -1.31 19.51
N LEU A 177 -9.20 -1.43 20.78
CA LEU A 177 -9.83 -2.32 21.76
C LEU A 177 -11.29 -1.93 22.01
N LYS A 178 -11.59 -0.65 22.18
CA LYS A 178 -12.96 -0.14 22.36
C LYS A 178 -13.85 -0.49 21.17
N LEU A 179 -13.38 -0.27 19.94
CA LEU A 179 -14.11 -0.62 18.72
C LEU A 179 -14.27 -2.13 18.57
N GLY A 180 -13.22 -2.90 18.85
CA GLY A 180 -13.27 -4.36 18.88
C GLY A 180 -14.31 -4.91 19.87
N ARG A 181 -14.38 -4.34 21.08
CA ARG A 181 -15.42 -4.68 22.07
C ARG A 181 -16.82 -4.34 21.61
N GLN A 182 -17.01 -3.18 20.97
CA GLN A 182 -18.31 -2.79 20.41
C GLN A 182 -18.77 -3.76 19.32
N ALA A 183 -17.85 -4.21 18.46
CA ALA A 183 -18.16 -5.22 17.45
C ALA A 183 -18.46 -6.59 18.08
N LEU A 184 -17.64 -7.04 19.04
CA LEU A 184 -17.81 -8.30 19.76
C LEU A 184 -19.16 -8.38 20.51
N ALA A 185 -19.63 -7.25 21.04
CA ALA A 185 -20.94 -7.15 21.69
C ALA A 185 -22.10 -7.43 20.70
N LYS A 186 -21.96 -7.02 19.43
CA LYS A 186 -22.95 -7.25 18.36
C LYS A 186 -22.90 -8.69 17.81
N GLY A 187 -21.83 -9.44 18.07
CA GLY A 187 -21.68 -10.83 17.64
C GLY A 187 -20.25 -11.19 17.28
N LEU A 188 -19.97 -12.49 17.13
CA LEU A 188 -18.68 -12.98 16.66
C LEU A 188 -18.56 -12.80 15.14
N SER A 189 -17.35 -12.48 14.68
CA SER A 189 -17.00 -12.32 13.27
C SER A 189 -15.49 -12.52 13.10
N PRO A 190 -15.04 -13.12 11.98
CA PRO A 190 -13.61 -13.27 11.69
C PRO A 190 -12.82 -11.95 11.74
N ASP A 191 -13.45 -10.84 11.35
CA ASP A 191 -12.82 -9.51 11.33
C ASP A 191 -12.37 -9.03 12.73
N VAL A 192 -13.01 -9.51 13.80
CA VAL A 192 -12.60 -9.24 15.19
C VAL A 192 -11.21 -9.81 15.48
N ILE A 193 -10.88 -10.96 14.89
CA ILE A 193 -9.58 -11.63 15.04
C ILE A 193 -8.48 -10.79 14.36
N SER A 194 -8.77 -10.16 13.23
CA SER A 194 -7.84 -9.25 12.55
C SER A 194 -7.40 -8.09 13.47
N VAL A 195 -8.35 -7.51 14.22
CA VAL A 195 -8.06 -6.45 15.22
C VAL A 195 -7.14 -6.99 16.32
N LEU A 196 -7.42 -8.18 16.85
CA LEU A 196 -6.56 -8.84 17.85
C LEU A 196 -5.12 -9.02 17.33
N LEU A 197 -4.96 -9.50 16.09
CA LEU A 197 -3.64 -9.74 15.50
C LEU A 197 -2.85 -8.45 15.27
N LYS A 198 -3.53 -7.36 14.89
CA LYS A 198 -2.91 -6.04 14.75
C LYS A 198 -2.54 -5.44 16.10
N LEU A 199 -3.42 -5.56 17.11
CA LEU A 199 -3.14 -5.16 18.50
C LEU A 199 -1.91 -5.91 19.04
N ARG A 200 -1.83 -7.23 18.86
CA ARG A 200 -0.70 -8.05 19.35
C ARG A 200 0.66 -7.49 18.93
N ARG A 201 0.78 -7.06 17.68
CA ARG A 201 2.06 -6.55 17.13
C ARG A 201 2.52 -5.24 17.78
N LYS A 202 1.64 -4.52 18.48
CA LYS A 202 1.89 -3.15 18.94
C LYS A 202 1.68 -2.98 20.44
N ASP A 203 0.70 -3.66 21.01
CA ASP A 203 0.40 -3.70 22.44
C ASP A 203 -0.08 -5.11 22.83
N GLU A 204 0.88 -5.93 23.26
CA GLU A 204 0.64 -7.30 23.68
C GLU A 204 -0.33 -7.40 24.87
N LYS A 205 -0.25 -6.47 25.83
CA LYS A 205 -1.11 -6.47 27.02
C LYS A 205 -2.56 -6.25 26.64
N THR A 206 -2.83 -5.25 25.79
CA THR A 206 -4.17 -4.96 25.27
C THR A 206 -4.68 -6.13 24.42
N ALA A 207 -3.82 -6.75 23.62
CA ALA A 207 -4.17 -7.96 22.87
C ALA A 207 -4.55 -9.13 23.78
N GLN A 208 -3.82 -9.39 24.88
CA GLN A 208 -4.20 -10.44 25.85
C GLN A 208 -5.54 -10.20 26.51
N ILE A 209 -5.84 -8.94 26.85
CA ILE A 209 -7.14 -8.57 27.41
C ILE A 209 -8.23 -8.90 26.39
N PHE A 210 -8.06 -8.45 25.14
CA PHE A 210 -9.04 -8.67 24.10
C PHE A 210 -9.21 -10.15 23.75
N TYR A 211 -8.11 -10.91 23.69
CA TYR A 211 -8.12 -12.34 23.48
C TYR A 211 -9.00 -13.07 24.48
N ARG A 212 -8.84 -12.78 25.78
CA ARG A 212 -9.68 -13.39 26.83
C ARG A 212 -11.14 -13.00 26.70
N GLU A 213 -11.44 -11.75 26.34
CA GLU A 213 -12.82 -11.31 26.09
C GLU A 213 -13.46 -12.05 24.92
N ILE A 214 -12.70 -12.33 23.85
CA ILE A 214 -13.18 -13.14 22.72
C ILE A 214 -13.44 -14.58 23.17
N VAL A 215 -12.52 -15.19 23.94
CA VAL A 215 -12.70 -16.55 24.48
C VAL A 215 -13.93 -16.64 25.37
N GLU A 216 -14.16 -15.67 26.26
CA GLU A 216 -15.37 -15.61 27.09
C GLU A 216 -16.65 -15.46 26.26
N LYS A 217 -16.62 -14.68 25.17
CA LYS A 217 -17.76 -14.58 24.25
C LYS A 217 -18.04 -15.90 23.53
N LEU A 218 -17.00 -16.60 23.10
CA LEU A 218 -17.10 -17.92 22.47
C LEU A 218 -17.67 -18.96 23.44
N LYS A 219 -17.22 -18.94 24.70
CA LYS A 219 -17.73 -19.79 25.78
C LYS A 219 -19.22 -19.60 26.04
N ALA A 220 -19.71 -18.36 25.97
CA ALA A 220 -21.13 -18.03 26.11
C ALA A 220 -21.98 -18.35 24.87
N THR A 221 -21.35 -18.76 23.76
CA THR A 221 -22.03 -19.05 22.49
C THR A 221 -22.14 -20.56 22.28
N ASN A 222 -23.31 -21.04 21.85
CA ASN A 222 -23.47 -22.44 21.47
C ASN A 222 -22.81 -22.72 20.11
N LEU A 223 -21.52 -23.11 20.13
CA LEU A 223 -20.74 -23.37 18.92
C LEU A 223 -21.29 -24.52 18.07
N SER A 224 -22.07 -25.44 18.65
CA SER A 224 -22.66 -26.57 17.91
C SER A 224 -23.76 -26.13 16.94
N GLN A 225 -24.38 -24.98 17.21
CA GLN A 225 -25.49 -24.42 16.41
C GLN A 225 -25.10 -23.14 15.67
N ASN A 226 -23.86 -22.65 15.85
CA ASN A 226 -23.37 -21.42 15.26
C ASN A 226 -22.07 -21.67 14.50
N TYR A 227 -22.21 -21.96 13.21
CA TYR A 227 -21.08 -22.25 12.33
C TYR A 227 -20.05 -21.12 12.31
N VAL A 228 -20.48 -19.86 12.20
CA VAL A 228 -19.59 -18.68 12.17
C VAL A 228 -18.78 -18.56 13.47
N ALA A 229 -19.41 -18.85 14.62
CA ALA A 229 -18.72 -18.84 15.90
C ALA A 229 -17.71 -20.00 16.00
N MET A 230 -18.04 -21.19 15.48
CA MET A 230 -17.10 -22.31 15.41
C MET A 230 -15.91 -22.00 14.50
N GLU A 231 -16.16 -21.47 13.30
CA GLU A 231 -15.13 -21.03 12.36
C GLU A 231 -14.22 -19.97 13.00
N SER A 232 -14.80 -18.96 13.65
CA SER A 232 -14.04 -17.93 14.39
C SER A 232 -13.20 -18.54 15.52
N ALA A 233 -13.71 -19.56 16.23
CA ALA A 233 -12.97 -20.24 17.29
C ALA A 233 -11.75 -20.99 16.73
N VAL A 234 -11.92 -21.71 15.61
CA VAL A 234 -10.88 -22.45 14.92
C VAL A 234 -9.82 -21.50 14.35
N GLU A 235 -10.23 -20.40 13.71
CA GLU A 235 -9.31 -19.37 13.22
C GLU A 235 -8.50 -18.73 14.35
N LEU A 236 -9.15 -18.45 15.49
CA LEU A 236 -8.47 -17.92 16.67
C LEU A 236 -7.41 -18.89 17.22
N ILE A 237 -7.72 -20.19 17.28
CA ILE A 237 -6.75 -21.24 17.66
C ILE A 237 -5.56 -21.29 16.70
N ASN A 238 -5.75 -21.08 15.41
CA ASN A 238 -4.66 -21.14 14.43
C ASN A 238 -3.80 -19.86 14.40
N SER A 239 -4.41 -18.71 14.66
CA SER A 239 -3.75 -17.40 14.51
C SER A 239 -3.14 -16.83 15.79
N PHE A 240 -3.57 -17.32 16.96
CA PHE A 240 -3.13 -16.83 18.28
C PHE A 240 -2.82 -17.98 19.24
N GLN A 241 -1.59 -18.51 19.14
CA GLN A 241 -1.11 -19.69 19.88
C GLN A 241 -0.05 -19.33 20.94
N PRO A 242 0.15 -20.16 21.99
CA PRO A 242 1.29 -20.03 22.90
C PRO A 242 2.64 -20.05 22.13
N PRO A 243 3.66 -19.28 22.56
CA PRO A 243 3.71 -18.49 23.80
C PRO A 243 3.01 -17.13 23.72
N GLN A 244 2.49 -16.74 22.55
CA GLN A 244 1.84 -15.44 22.35
C GLN A 244 0.45 -15.39 22.93
N ALA A 245 -0.25 -16.51 23.04
CA ALA A 245 -1.52 -16.60 23.74
C ALA A 245 -1.30 -16.97 25.20
N ASN A 246 -2.12 -16.42 26.10
CA ASN A 246 -2.26 -16.96 27.44
C ASN A 246 -2.64 -18.45 27.35
N GLU A 247 -1.78 -19.33 27.88
CA GLU A 247 -1.92 -20.78 27.69
C GLU A 247 -3.17 -21.35 28.37
N GLU A 248 -3.59 -20.77 29.50
CA GLU A 248 -4.82 -21.18 30.19
C GLU A 248 -6.06 -20.91 29.34
N ALA A 249 -6.20 -19.68 28.83
CA ALA A 249 -7.29 -19.30 27.93
C ALA A 249 -7.26 -20.07 26.60
N TYR A 250 -6.06 -20.36 26.07
CA TYR A 250 -5.89 -21.18 24.87
C TYR A 250 -6.37 -22.62 25.09
N ARG A 251 -5.98 -23.22 26.22
CA ARG A 251 -6.44 -24.56 26.62
C ARG A 251 -7.95 -24.58 26.85
N GLU A 252 -8.51 -23.54 27.48
CA GLU A 252 -9.94 -23.41 27.68
C GLU A 252 -10.71 -23.38 26.35
N LEU A 253 -10.26 -22.55 25.39
CA LEU A 253 -10.86 -22.47 24.07
C LEU A 253 -10.85 -23.83 23.34
N LEU A 254 -9.71 -24.53 23.35
CA LEU A 254 -9.63 -25.90 22.80
C LEU A 254 -10.62 -26.86 23.48
N GLY A 255 -10.80 -26.73 24.80
CA GLY A 255 -11.75 -27.54 25.57
C GLY A 255 -13.21 -27.26 25.22
N ILE A 256 -13.56 -26.00 24.98
CA ILE A 256 -14.90 -25.58 24.52
C ILE A 256 -15.19 -26.17 23.14
N ILE A 257 -14.24 -26.05 22.20
CA ILE A 257 -14.37 -26.60 20.84
C ILE A 257 -14.54 -28.12 20.90
N LEU A 258 -13.68 -28.83 21.66
CA LEU A 258 -13.76 -30.28 21.85
C LEU A 258 -15.13 -30.71 22.39
N THR A 259 -15.61 -30.04 23.44
CA THR A 259 -16.90 -30.37 24.07
C THR A 259 -18.05 -30.14 23.09
N SER A 260 -18.03 -29.03 22.36
CA SER A 260 -19.04 -28.72 21.36
C SER A 260 -19.03 -29.71 20.18
N ALA A 261 -17.86 -30.14 19.72
CA ALA A 261 -17.72 -31.10 18.63
C ALA A 261 -18.28 -32.48 19.03
N LEU A 262 -17.93 -32.96 20.22
CA LEU A 262 -18.47 -34.22 20.74
C LEU A 262 -19.98 -34.14 20.97
N GLY A 263 -20.48 -33.03 21.50
CA GLY A 263 -21.93 -32.78 21.66
C GLY A 263 -22.69 -32.71 20.34
N ASN A 264 -22.02 -32.34 19.24
CA ASN A 264 -22.58 -32.33 17.88
C ASN A 264 -22.43 -33.67 17.15
N GLY A 265 -22.09 -34.75 17.85
CA GLY A 265 -21.99 -36.09 17.27
C GLY A 265 -20.71 -36.38 16.49
N CYS A 266 -19.70 -35.48 16.49
CA CYS A 266 -18.43 -35.74 15.79
C CYS A 266 -17.68 -36.96 16.36
N GLY A 267 -18.04 -37.46 17.55
CA GLY A 267 -17.49 -38.69 18.11
C GLY A 267 -18.33 -39.95 17.84
N ASP A 268 -19.53 -39.85 17.26
CA ASP A 268 -20.41 -41.01 17.07
C ASP A 268 -20.18 -41.65 15.68
N GLU A 269 -19.89 -42.95 15.69
CA GLU A 269 -19.69 -43.75 14.47
C GLU A 269 -20.98 -43.90 13.65
N ARG A 270 -22.14 -43.67 14.25
CA ARG A 270 -23.48 -43.84 13.63
C ARG A 270 -24.00 -42.61 12.89
N VAL A 271 -23.33 -41.46 12.99
CA VAL A 271 -23.71 -40.26 12.22
C VAL A 271 -23.16 -40.39 10.79
N GLU A 272 -24.04 -40.79 9.86
CA GLU A 272 -23.74 -40.81 8.42
C GLU A 272 -23.87 -39.40 7.84
N GLY A 273 -22.75 -38.88 7.30
CA GLY A 273 -22.65 -37.51 6.80
C GLY A 273 -21.96 -36.59 7.79
N ALA A 274 -20.81 -36.05 7.40
CA ALA A 274 -20.02 -35.16 8.25
C ALA A 274 -20.69 -33.77 8.31
N SER A 275 -20.96 -33.27 9.52
CA SER A 275 -21.23 -31.83 9.65
C SER A 275 -19.95 -31.06 9.31
N GLN A 276 -20.08 -29.91 8.65
CA GLN A 276 -18.95 -29.02 8.33
C GLN A 276 -18.10 -28.72 9.58
N ILE A 277 -18.76 -28.62 10.75
CA ILE A 277 -18.11 -28.43 12.06
C ILE A 277 -17.11 -29.55 12.38
N CYS A 278 -17.41 -30.81 12.06
CA CYS A 278 -16.49 -31.91 12.37
C CYS A 278 -15.18 -31.83 11.56
N TYR A 279 -15.26 -31.38 10.29
CA TYR A 279 -14.07 -31.15 9.47
C TYR A 279 -13.24 -29.95 9.95
N GLU A 280 -13.90 -28.85 10.32
CA GLU A 280 -13.22 -27.66 10.90
C GLU A 280 -12.45 -28.03 12.18
N VAL A 281 -13.07 -28.82 13.06
CA VAL A 281 -12.44 -29.30 14.30
C VAL A 281 -11.30 -30.28 13.99
N GLY A 282 -11.45 -31.12 12.97
CA GLY A 282 -10.41 -32.03 12.49
C GLY A 282 -9.13 -31.29 12.06
N ALA A 283 -9.27 -30.08 11.48
CA ALA A 283 -8.14 -29.26 11.05
C ALA A 283 -7.25 -28.77 12.21
N ILE A 284 -7.76 -28.76 13.44
CA ILE A 284 -7.01 -28.40 14.66
C ILE A 284 -6.83 -29.58 15.63
N PHE A 285 -7.00 -30.81 15.14
CA PHE A 285 -6.93 -32.02 15.96
C PHE A 285 -5.62 -32.12 16.73
N SER A 286 -4.47 -31.83 16.09
CA SER A 286 -3.15 -31.95 16.74
C SER A 286 -3.02 -31.06 17.98
N GLN A 287 -3.63 -29.87 17.93
CA GLN A 287 -3.66 -28.92 19.03
C GLN A 287 -4.58 -29.43 20.15
N ILE A 288 -5.76 -29.99 19.81
CA ILE A 288 -6.68 -30.55 20.80
C ILE A 288 -6.05 -31.79 21.48
N GLU A 289 -5.46 -32.69 20.71
CA GLU A 289 -4.81 -33.92 21.21
C GLU A 289 -3.68 -33.60 22.19
N LYS A 290 -2.86 -32.59 21.89
CA LYS A 290 -1.77 -32.14 22.77
C LYS A 290 -2.25 -31.82 24.19
N TYR A 291 -3.43 -31.22 24.35
CA TYR A 291 -3.94 -30.77 25.65
C TYR A 291 -4.95 -31.72 26.30
N PHE A 292 -5.62 -32.58 25.52
CA PHE A 292 -6.74 -33.41 25.98
C PHE A 292 -6.59 -34.92 25.73
N GLY A 293 -5.56 -35.35 24.99
CA GLY A 293 -5.19 -36.74 24.80
C GLY A 293 -6.37 -37.66 24.47
N THR A 294 -6.67 -38.58 25.38
CA THR A 294 -7.73 -39.60 25.22
C THR A 294 -9.12 -39.03 24.96
N ARG A 295 -9.45 -37.84 25.51
CA ARG A 295 -10.75 -37.20 25.27
C ARG A 295 -10.92 -36.75 23.82
N ALA A 296 -9.82 -36.49 23.11
CA ALA A 296 -9.84 -36.06 21.71
C ALA A 296 -9.91 -37.23 20.73
N ALA A 297 -9.57 -38.46 21.17
CA ALA A 297 -9.43 -39.63 20.29
C ALA A 297 -10.62 -39.88 19.33
N PRO A 298 -11.90 -39.71 19.72
CA PRO A 298 -13.02 -39.87 18.80
C PRO A 298 -13.01 -38.92 17.59
N LEU A 299 -12.34 -37.77 17.69
CA LEU A 299 -12.25 -36.77 16.62
C LEU A 299 -11.19 -37.11 15.56
N ARG A 300 -10.30 -38.08 15.81
CA ARG A 300 -9.17 -38.42 14.91
C ARG A 300 -9.63 -38.79 13.50
N ARG A 301 -10.83 -39.34 13.37
CA ARG A 301 -11.45 -39.70 12.07
C ARG A 301 -11.72 -38.50 11.15
N TRP A 302 -11.73 -37.28 11.68
CA TRP A 302 -12.03 -36.06 10.92
C TRP A 302 -10.78 -35.29 10.49
N ILE A 303 -9.59 -35.80 10.79
CA ILE A 303 -8.35 -35.25 10.25
C ILE A 303 -8.45 -35.29 8.73
N SER A 304 -8.44 -34.11 8.10
CA SER A 304 -8.31 -34.00 6.66
C SER A 304 -6.88 -33.61 6.33
N ASP A 305 -6.33 -34.17 5.25
CA ASP A 305 -5.05 -33.74 4.66
C ASP A 305 -5.11 -32.27 4.17
N SER A 306 -6.28 -31.62 4.22
CA SER A 306 -6.50 -30.24 3.79
C SER A 306 -6.08 -29.18 4.82
N SER A 307 -5.65 -29.57 6.02
CA SER A 307 -4.99 -28.64 6.93
C SER A 307 -3.55 -28.38 6.46
N GLY A 308 -3.44 -27.62 5.36
CA GLY A 308 -2.32 -26.72 5.15
C GLY A 308 -2.35 -25.68 6.25
N GLY A 309 -2.03 -26.11 7.47
CA GLY A 309 -1.84 -25.24 8.63
C GLY A 309 -0.98 -24.08 8.21
N VAL A 310 -1.19 -22.94 8.84
CA VAL A 310 -0.28 -21.81 8.76
C VAL A 310 1.04 -22.30 9.34
N GLY A 311 1.84 -22.99 8.52
CA GLY A 311 3.16 -23.39 8.88
C GLY A 311 3.94 -22.13 9.24
N PRO A 312 4.89 -22.21 10.19
CA PRO A 312 5.77 -21.09 10.54
C PRO A 312 6.32 -20.38 9.30
N GLN A 313 6.56 -21.15 8.23
CA GLN A 313 7.04 -20.69 6.94
C GLN A 313 6.04 -19.77 6.19
N ARG A 314 4.74 -20.09 6.11
CA ARG A 314 3.75 -19.20 5.44
C ARG A 314 3.47 -17.92 6.22
N ALA A 315 3.48 -17.97 7.56
CA ALA A 315 3.34 -16.78 8.40
C ALA A 315 4.55 -15.84 8.25
N ALA A 316 5.75 -16.41 8.27
CA ALA A 316 7.00 -15.69 8.04
C ALA A 316 7.03 -15.00 6.66
N TRP A 317 6.55 -15.69 5.61
CA TRP A 317 6.42 -15.11 4.28
C TRP A 317 5.44 -13.93 4.20
N ARG A 318 4.30 -14.02 4.91
CA ARG A 318 3.31 -12.93 4.94
C ARG A 318 3.83 -11.69 5.66
N GLU A 319 4.52 -11.88 6.78
CA GLU A 319 5.15 -10.80 7.54
C GLU A 319 6.30 -10.14 6.76
N LEU A 320 7.13 -10.94 6.08
CA LEU A 320 8.19 -10.44 5.22
C LEU A 320 7.62 -9.55 4.09
N ASN A 321 6.58 -9.99 3.39
CA ASN A 321 5.96 -9.21 2.32
C ASN A 321 5.39 -7.87 2.82
N GLU A 322 4.70 -7.87 3.97
CA GLU A 322 4.11 -6.65 4.54
C GLU A 322 5.16 -5.59 4.90
N VAL A 323 6.29 -6.01 5.49
CA VAL A 323 7.37 -5.11 5.91
C VAL A 323 8.23 -4.67 4.72
N MET A 324 8.46 -5.53 3.73
CA MET A 324 9.18 -5.14 2.51
C MET A 324 8.42 -4.04 1.75
N GLU A 325 7.09 -4.14 1.66
CA GLU A 325 6.26 -3.15 0.96
C GLU A 325 6.18 -1.82 1.71
N ASN A 326 5.94 -1.85 3.03
CA ASN A 326 5.54 -0.65 3.78
C ASN A 326 6.55 -0.17 4.83
N GLY A 327 7.52 -0.99 5.22
CA GLY A 327 8.48 -0.70 6.30
C GLY A 327 9.72 0.06 5.82
N SER A 328 10.37 0.77 6.74
CA SER A 328 11.70 1.39 6.56
C SER A 328 12.82 0.35 6.43
N ILE A 329 14.00 0.77 5.97
CA ILE A 329 15.19 -0.10 5.90
C ILE A 329 15.51 -0.72 7.25
N ASP A 330 15.40 0.04 8.35
CA ASP A 330 15.70 -0.45 9.68
C ASP A 330 14.63 -1.43 10.19
N GLU A 331 13.34 -1.22 9.86
CA GLU A 331 12.27 -2.18 10.16
C GLU A 331 12.43 -3.49 9.38
N ILE A 332 12.90 -3.41 8.12
CA ILE A 332 13.25 -4.60 7.33
C ILE A 332 14.39 -5.35 8.02
N LEU A 333 15.48 -4.67 8.40
CA LEU A 333 16.64 -5.31 9.03
C LEU A 333 16.32 -5.92 10.40
N ALA A 334 15.42 -5.30 11.17
CA ALA A 334 14.98 -5.83 12.47
C ALA A 334 14.34 -7.23 12.37
N LEU A 335 13.81 -7.61 11.21
CA LEU A 335 13.28 -8.96 10.99
C LEU A 335 14.37 -10.02 11.08
N ALA A 336 15.59 -9.74 10.57
CA ALA A 336 16.68 -10.72 10.60
C ALA A 336 17.11 -11.07 12.04
N SER A 337 17.01 -10.13 12.97
CA SER A 337 17.31 -10.37 14.38
C SER A 337 16.33 -11.34 15.04
N ASN A 338 15.06 -11.29 14.63
CA ASN A 338 14.00 -12.16 15.18
C ASN A 338 13.79 -13.45 14.36
N ARG A 339 14.27 -13.47 13.10
CA ARG A 339 14.08 -14.55 12.11
C ARG A 339 15.36 -14.79 11.30
N PRO A 340 16.40 -15.42 11.89
CA PRO A 340 17.66 -15.69 11.21
C PRO A 340 17.50 -16.50 9.91
N GLU A 341 16.45 -17.33 9.81
CA GLU A 341 16.13 -18.11 8.62
C GLU A 341 15.78 -17.25 7.39
N LEU A 342 15.38 -16.00 7.58
CA LEU A 342 15.05 -15.05 6.51
C LEU A 342 16.20 -14.09 6.18
N GLU A 343 17.35 -14.20 6.86
CA GLU A 343 18.44 -13.23 6.76
C GLU A 343 18.87 -12.94 5.31
N PRO A 344 19.08 -13.94 4.42
CA PRO A 344 19.47 -13.66 3.03
C PRO A 344 18.46 -12.78 2.29
N MET A 345 17.18 -13.00 2.57
CA MET A 345 16.08 -12.27 1.94
C MET A 345 15.96 -10.86 2.49
N VAL A 346 16.03 -10.72 3.81
CA VAL A 346 15.96 -9.43 4.52
C VAL A 346 17.10 -8.52 4.08
N TYR A 347 18.33 -9.01 4.05
CA TYR A 347 19.49 -8.21 3.64
C TYR A 347 19.44 -7.87 2.15
N SER A 348 18.99 -8.79 1.29
CA SER A 348 18.81 -8.49 -0.14
C SER A 348 17.75 -7.41 -0.37
N ALA A 349 16.63 -7.46 0.34
CA ALA A 349 15.57 -6.46 0.26
C ALA A 349 16.04 -5.09 0.78
N ALA A 350 16.73 -5.06 1.92
CA ALA A 350 17.28 -3.84 2.50
C ALA A 350 18.34 -3.18 1.60
N VAL A 351 19.24 -3.97 1.00
CA VAL A 351 20.23 -3.50 0.01
C VAL A 351 19.53 -2.93 -1.22
N SER A 352 18.52 -3.62 -1.76
CA SER A 352 17.76 -3.16 -2.92
C SER A 352 17.03 -1.84 -2.63
N LYS A 353 16.40 -1.72 -1.46
CA LYS A 353 15.69 -0.51 -1.03
C LYS A 353 16.65 0.68 -0.86
N ALA A 354 17.77 0.46 -0.18
CA ALA A 354 18.81 1.48 -0.02
C ALA A 354 19.38 1.94 -1.38
N GLY A 355 19.57 1.01 -2.33
CA GLY A 355 19.98 1.32 -3.69
C GLY A 355 18.94 2.12 -4.48
N ALA A 356 17.65 1.74 -4.38
CA ALA A 356 16.54 2.46 -5.02
C ALA A 356 16.37 3.89 -4.49
N GLU A 357 16.73 4.13 -3.22
CA GLU A 357 16.80 5.46 -2.61
C GLU A 357 18.08 6.25 -2.99
N GLY A 358 18.96 5.67 -3.80
CA GLY A 358 20.24 6.26 -4.21
C GLY A 358 21.33 6.22 -3.14
N ASN A 359 21.06 5.61 -1.98
CA ASN A 359 21.98 5.55 -0.85
C ASN A 359 22.89 4.32 -0.91
N TRP A 360 23.77 4.31 -1.91
CA TRP A 360 24.67 3.18 -2.14
C TRP A 360 25.70 2.95 -1.04
N THR A 361 26.10 4.01 -0.33
CA THR A 361 26.96 3.89 0.85
C THR A 361 26.26 3.05 1.92
N ARG A 362 24.98 3.33 2.20
CA ARG A 362 24.17 2.54 3.14
C ARG A 362 23.96 1.12 2.62
N ALA A 363 23.70 0.93 1.33
CA ALA A 363 23.58 -0.39 0.74
C ALA A 363 24.84 -1.26 0.99
N ARG A 364 26.05 -0.69 0.82
CA ARG A 364 27.31 -1.39 1.11
C ARG A 364 27.50 -1.69 2.59
N GLN A 365 27.12 -0.76 3.48
CA GLN A 365 27.15 -1.00 4.92
C GLN A 365 26.25 -2.17 5.33
N ILE A 366 25.03 -2.23 4.77
CA ILE A 366 24.09 -3.32 5.00
C ILE A 366 24.67 -4.64 4.49
N ALA A 367 25.17 -4.66 3.24
CA ALA A 367 25.80 -5.85 2.68
C ALA A 367 26.97 -6.36 3.54
N ALA A 368 27.82 -5.44 4.04
CA ALA A 368 28.95 -5.77 4.91
C ALA A 368 28.52 -6.37 6.25
N ALA A 369 27.36 -5.97 6.78
CA ALA A 369 26.81 -6.45 8.06
C ALA A 369 26.16 -7.84 7.98
N ALA A 370 25.99 -8.43 6.79
CA ALA A 370 25.47 -9.78 6.64
C ALA A 370 26.32 -10.81 7.40
N SER A 371 25.68 -11.81 8.03
CA SER A 371 26.36 -12.78 8.90
C SER A 371 27.33 -13.70 8.13
N SER A 372 26.93 -14.14 6.94
CA SER A 372 27.72 -15.08 6.12
C SER A 372 28.58 -14.37 5.07
N GLY A 373 29.80 -14.87 4.88
CA GLY A 373 30.73 -14.36 3.86
C GLY A 373 30.17 -14.45 2.44
N GLN A 374 29.52 -15.57 2.10
CA GLN A 374 28.90 -15.78 0.78
C GLN A 374 27.77 -14.77 0.51
N LEU A 375 26.90 -14.52 1.49
CA LEU A 375 25.84 -13.53 1.35
C LEU A 375 26.43 -12.13 1.18
N ARG A 376 27.42 -11.77 1.99
CA ARG A 376 28.14 -10.49 1.89
C ARG A 376 28.73 -10.26 0.51
N GLU A 377 29.47 -11.24 -0.02
CA GLU A 377 30.09 -11.18 -1.35
C GLU A 377 29.03 -11.05 -2.45
N ASN A 378 27.96 -11.86 -2.40
CA ASN A 378 26.87 -11.80 -3.36
C ASN A 378 26.17 -10.42 -3.35
N LEU A 379 25.91 -9.85 -2.17
CA LEU A 379 25.28 -8.54 -2.03
C LEU A 379 26.19 -7.43 -2.52
N LEU A 380 27.50 -7.47 -2.22
CA LEU A 380 28.47 -6.48 -2.71
C LEU A 380 28.62 -6.56 -4.24
N ALA A 381 28.69 -7.76 -4.82
CA ALA A 381 28.71 -7.95 -6.26
C ALA A 381 27.41 -7.47 -6.94
N ASN A 382 26.27 -7.64 -6.29
CA ASN A 382 25.00 -7.09 -6.76
C ASN A 382 25.00 -5.55 -6.73
N ILE A 383 25.55 -4.95 -5.67
CA ILE A 383 25.70 -3.49 -5.56
C ILE A 383 26.64 -2.98 -6.67
N GLU A 384 27.80 -3.61 -6.88
CA GLU A 384 28.72 -3.22 -7.95
C GLU A 384 28.07 -3.32 -9.33
N ARG A 385 27.35 -4.41 -9.61
CA ARG A 385 26.59 -4.55 -10.87
C ARG A 385 25.50 -3.49 -11.01
N ALA A 386 24.81 -3.15 -9.94
CA ALA A 386 23.79 -2.11 -9.95
C ALA A 386 24.37 -0.69 -10.12
N GLN A 387 25.56 -0.44 -9.56
CA GLN A 387 26.22 0.87 -9.61
C GLN A 387 27.00 1.12 -10.90
N ASN A 388 27.73 0.10 -11.36
CA ASN A 388 28.55 0.20 -12.56
C ASN A 388 27.72 -0.10 -13.82
N GLY A 389 26.54 -0.70 -13.63
CA GLY A 389 25.57 -1.09 -14.64
C GLY A 389 26.17 -1.80 -15.86
N THR A 390 25.36 -1.97 -16.89
CA THR A 390 25.83 -2.52 -18.17
C THR A 390 25.99 -1.35 -19.13
N THR A 391 27.20 -1.12 -19.64
CA THR A 391 27.41 -0.29 -20.83
C THR A 391 27.35 -1.20 -22.06
N ILE A 392 26.77 -0.74 -23.15
CA ILE A 392 26.68 -1.53 -24.38
C ILE A 392 27.95 -1.29 -25.18
N ASN A 393 28.74 -2.34 -25.36
CA ASN A 393 29.89 -2.30 -26.27
C ASN A 393 29.46 -2.51 -27.74
N ALA A 394 30.39 -2.34 -28.68
CA ALA A 394 30.09 -2.42 -30.12
C ALA A 394 29.55 -3.80 -30.55
N GLU A 395 30.03 -4.89 -29.95
CA GLU A 395 29.61 -6.26 -30.27
C GLU A 395 28.18 -6.52 -29.77
N GLN A 396 27.88 -6.11 -28.52
CA GLN A 396 26.54 -6.18 -27.95
C GLN A 396 25.55 -5.34 -28.76
N LEU A 397 25.95 -4.14 -29.20
CA LEU A 397 25.13 -3.30 -30.07
C LEU A 397 24.82 -4.00 -31.39
N ALA A 398 25.82 -4.62 -32.04
CA ALA A 398 25.63 -5.36 -33.28
C ALA A 398 24.68 -6.56 -33.10
N SER A 399 24.85 -7.33 -32.01
CA SER A 399 23.95 -8.44 -31.66
C SER A 399 22.51 -7.98 -31.43
N LEU A 400 22.32 -6.87 -30.72
CA LEU A 400 21.00 -6.27 -30.50
C LEU A 400 20.35 -5.81 -31.81
N GLN A 401 21.13 -5.18 -32.70
CA GLN A 401 20.64 -4.78 -34.02
C GLN A 401 20.26 -5.99 -34.88
N GLN A 402 21.04 -7.07 -34.84
CA GLN A 402 20.71 -8.32 -35.51
C GLN A 402 19.40 -8.91 -34.97
N ARG A 403 19.24 -8.97 -33.65
CA ARG A 403 18.02 -9.47 -33.00
C ARG A 403 16.80 -8.61 -33.38
N LEU A 404 16.94 -7.29 -33.36
CA LEU A 404 15.89 -6.37 -33.82
C LEU A 404 15.52 -6.65 -35.28
N GLY A 405 16.49 -6.90 -36.15
CA GLY A 405 16.26 -7.26 -37.56
C GLY A 405 15.51 -8.58 -37.76
N GLN A 406 15.62 -9.52 -36.82
CA GLN A 406 14.91 -10.80 -36.85
C GLN A 406 13.45 -10.71 -36.36
N LEU A 407 13.14 -9.71 -35.53
CA LEU A 407 11.77 -9.48 -35.06
C LEU A 407 10.92 -8.93 -36.21
N ARG A 408 9.87 -9.68 -36.56
CA ARG A 408 8.90 -9.31 -37.61
C ARG A 408 7.81 -8.37 -37.11
N ASN A 409 7.58 -8.33 -35.80
CA ASN A 409 6.53 -7.55 -35.17
C ASN A 409 7.09 -6.24 -34.63
N ASP A 410 6.57 -5.12 -35.11
CA ASP A 410 6.94 -3.78 -34.63
C ASP A 410 6.67 -3.59 -33.13
N ASP A 411 5.69 -4.30 -32.57
CA ASP A 411 5.42 -4.27 -31.14
C ASP A 411 6.58 -4.84 -30.33
N GLU A 412 7.06 -6.03 -30.71
CA GLU A 412 8.19 -6.70 -30.05
C GLU A 412 9.47 -5.88 -30.21
N ARG A 413 9.64 -5.21 -31.35
CA ARG A 413 10.77 -4.30 -31.60
C ARG A 413 10.73 -3.12 -30.64
N VAL A 414 9.59 -2.43 -30.54
CA VAL A 414 9.40 -1.29 -29.63
C VAL A 414 9.58 -1.70 -28.17
N GLU A 415 9.03 -2.84 -27.77
CA GLU A 415 9.19 -3.40 -26.42
C GLU A 415 10.65 -3.70 -26.08
N LEU A 416 11.39 -4.35 -26.99
CA LEU A 416 12.81 -4.65 -26.80
C LEU A 416 13.63 -3.36 -26.71
N LEU A 417 13.41 -2.39 -27.61
CA LEU A 417 14.11 -1.10 -27.60
C LEU A 417 13.89 -0.34 -26.30
N ALA A 418 12.65 -0.29 -25.83
CA ALA A 418 12.30 0.37 -24.57
C ALA A 418 12.86 -0.36 -23.35
N TYR A 419 12.83 -1.70 -23.36
CA TYR A 419 13.43 -2.52 -22.31
C TYR A 419 14.93 -2.23 -22.19
N ILE A 420 15.66 -2.25 -23.30
CA ILE A 420 17.11 -1.97 -23.32
C ILE A 420 17.37 -0.55 -22.84
N ALA A 421 16.67 0.44 -23.38
CA ALA A 421 16.84 1.84 -22.99
C ALA A 421 16.65 2.05 -21.48
N ARG A 422 15.73 1.30 -20.85
CA ARG A 422 15.56 1.32 -19.39
C ARG A 422 16.75 0.71 -18.66
N GLN A 423 17.25 -0.43 -19.12
CA GLN A 423 18.37 -1.14 -18.47
C GLN A 423 19.67 -0.35 -18.47
N ILE A 424 19.90 0.43 -19.53
CA ILE A 424 21.15 1.17 -19.71
C ILE A 424 21.01 2.68 -19.51
N GLY A 425 19.82 3.15 -19.13
CA GLY A 425 19.49 4.58 -19.02
C GLY A 425 20.40 5.34 -18.05
N ASP A 426 20.72 4.72 -16.93
CA ASP A 426 21.54 5.32 -15.86
C ASP A 426 23.04 5.30 -16.19
N THR A 427 23.50 4.35 -17.01
CA THR A 427 24.93 4.14 -17.33
C THR A 427 25.35 4.67 -18.69
N ASP A 428 24.52 4.50 -19.71
CA ASP A 428 24.74 4.98 -21.06
C ASP A 428 23.49 5.67 -21.60
N ARG A 429 23.22 6.84 -21.02
CA ARG A 429 22.12 7.71 -21.42
C ARG A 429 22.09 7.98 -22.93
N LYS A 430 23.26 8.12 -23.57
CA LYS A 430 23.33 8.43 -25.01
C LYS A 430 22.83 7.25 -25.84
N ALA A 431 23.30 6.03 -25.55
CA ALA A 431 22.80 4.83 -26.23
C ALA A 431 21.33 4.59 -25.91
N ALA A 432 20.90 4.78 -24.66
CA ALA A 432 19.50 4.64 -24.26
C ALA A 432 18.58 5.57 -25.07
N LEU A 433 18.94 6.85 -25.19
CA LEU A 433 18.23 7.80 -26.05
C LEU A 433 18.26 7.37 -27.52
N GLY A 434 19.35 6.77 -28.00
CA GLY A 434 19.44 6.18 -29.34
C GLY A 434 18.38 5.10 -29.58
N PHE A 435 18.20 4.17 -28.64
CA PHE A 435 17.16 3.14 -28.74
C PHE A 435 15.75 3.72 -28.65
N LEU A 436 15.51 4.70 -27.78
CA LEU A 436 14.22 5.40 -27.73
C LEU A 436 13.90 6.11 -29.05
N ASN A 437 14.91 6.68 -29.74
CA ASN A 437 14.70 7.31 -31.04
C ASN A 437 14.29 6.30 -32.11
N GLN A 438 14.92 5.12 -32.11
CA GLN A 438 14.52 4.03 -33.01
C GLN A 438 13.09 3.57 -32.70
N ALA A 439 12.72 3.46 -31.42
CA ALA A 439 11.36 3.11 -31.02
C ALA A 439 10.36 4.17 -31.49
N GLY A 440 10.69 5.46 -31.33
CA GLY A 440 9.88 6.58 -31.83
C GLY A 440 9.60 6.51 -33.33
N GLN A 441 10.63 6.22 -34.14
CA GLN A 441 10.46 6.07 -35.60
C GLN A 441 9.47 4.95 -35.96
N ILE A 442 9.52 3.82 -35.26
CA ILE A 442 8.58 2.70 -35.47
C ILE A 442 7.18 3.09 -35.03
N ILE A 443 7.04 3.76 -33.88
CA ILE A 443 5.76 4.23 -33.35
C ILE A 443 5.12 5.24 -34.31
N ASP A 444 5.88 6.20 -34.82
CA ASP A 444 5.38 7.24 -35.72
C ASP A 444 4.97 6.67 -37.09
N ALA A 445 5.60 5.58 -37.53
CA ALA A 445 5.22 4.85 -38.74
C ALA A 445 4.01 3.92 -38.57
N THR A 446 3.57 3.66 -37.33
CA THR A 446 2.42 2.79 -37.04
C THR A 446 1.11 3.47 -37.45
N LYS A 447 0.08 2.68 -37.80
CA LYS A 447 -1.26 3.19 -38.09
C LYS A 447 -1.78 4.11 -36.96
N PRO A 448 -2.29 5.32 -37.28
CA PRO A 448 -2.88 6.20 -36.29
C PRO A 448 -4.04 5.58 -35.52
N GLY A 449 -4.08 5.83 -34.22
CA GLY A 449 -5.13 5.37 -33.32
C GLY A 449 -4.68 5.22 -31.87
N LYS A 450 -5.52 4.59 -31.05
CA LYS A 450 -5.32 4.41 -29.59
C LYS A 450 -3.91 3.90 -29.25
N LYS A 451 -3.50 2.81 -29.91
CA LYS A 451 -2.22 2.14 -29.66
C LYS A 451 -1.01 3.04 -29.93
N GLN A 452 -1.07 3.85 -30.99
CA GLN A 452 0.02 4.78 -31.32
C GLN A 452 0.09 5.90 -30.27
N LEU A 453 -1.04 6.52 -29.94
CA LEU A 453 -1.12 7.58 -28.94
C LEU A 453 -0.59 7.12 -27.58
N GLU A 454 -1.06 5.96 -27.11
CA GLU A 454 -0.57 5.31 -25.91
C GLU A 454 0.96 5.19 -25.96
N ARG A 455 1.52 4.62 -27.02
CA ARG A 455 2.97 4.43 -27.16
C ARG A 455 3.76 5.72 -27.17
N GLN A 456 3.25 6.77 -27.82
CA GLN A 456 3.88 8.08 -27.82
C GLN A 456 3.94 8.67 -26.41
N ILE A 457 2.86 8.51 -25.62
CA ILE A 457 2.83 8.90 -24.21
C ILE A 457 3.84 8.11 -23.39
N GLY A 458 3.90 6.78 -23.55
CA GLY A 458 4.90 5.94 -22.88
C GLY A 458 6.33 6.33 -23.23
N LEU A 459 6.59 6.60 -24.51
CA LEU A 459 7.88 7.06 -24.98
C LEU A 459 8.24 8.42 -24.39
N ALA A 460 7.27 9.34 -24.27
CA ALA A 460 7.46 10.63 -23.65
C ALA A 460 7.91 10.50 -22.18
N MET A 461 7.26 9.62 -21.41
CA MET A 461 7.64 9.33 -20.02
C MET A 461 9.07 8.80 -19.92
N MET A 462 9.48 7.91 -20.84
CA MET A 462 10.84 7.37 -20.88
C MET A 462 11.88 8.42 -21.24
N TYR A 463 11.58 9.35 -22.15
CA TYR A 463 12.45 10.48 -22.41
C TYR A 463 12.61 11.37 -21.17
N CYS A 464 11.52 11.67 -20.46
CA CYS A 464 11.57 12.45 -19.23
C CYS A 464 12.38 11.76 -18.13
N SER A 465 12.24 10.44 -17.95
CA SER A 465 13.06 9.69 -16.99
C SER A 465 14.55 9.73 -17.33
N LEU A 466 14.90 9.81 -18.62
CA LEU A 466 16.28 10.01 -19.11
C LEU A 466 16.66 11.49 -19.27
N LYS A 467 15.94 12.39 -18.59
CA LYS A 467 16.19 13.84 -18.57
C LYS A 467 16.23 14.50 -19.95
N SER A 468 15.45 14.02 -20.92
CA SER A 468 15.40 14.56 -22.28
C SER A 468 14.15 15.40 -22.53
N ASP A 469 14.34 16.60 -23.08
CA ASP A 469 13.26 17.52 -23.47
C ASP A 469 12.27 16.94 -24.49
N ARG A 470 12.67 15.88 -25.19
CA ARG A 470 11.79 15.19 -26.15
C ARG A 470 10.51 14.67 -25.52
N GLY A 471 10.55 14.31 -24.23
CA GLY A 471 9.34 13.87 -23.54
C GLY A 471 8.27 14.96 -23.48
N PHE A 472 8.66 16.19 -23.15
CA PHE A 472 7.74 17.31 -23.16
C PHE A 472 7.32 17.71 -24.57
N ALA A 473 8.23 17.71 -25.55
CA ALA A 473 7.89 18.01 -26.94
C ALA A 473 6.81 17.04 -27.49
N ILE A 474 6.90 15.75 -27.14
CA ILE A 474 5.86 14.79 -27.51
C ILE A 474 4.55 15.15 -26.80
N MET A 475 4.55 15.31 -25.48
CA MET A 475 3.31 15.59 -24.75
C MET A 475 2.64 16.91 -25.15
N GLU A 476 3.40 17.96 -25.43
CA GLU A 476 2.91 19.25 -25.92
C GLU A 476 2.21 19.09 -27.27
N SER A 477 2.75 18.26 -28.17
CA SER A 477 2.10 18.00 -29.46
C SER A 477 0.85 17.11 -29.34
N LEU A 478 0.77 16.27 -28.31
CA LEU A 478 -0.39 15.41 -28.04
C LEU A 478 -1.52 16.12 -27.29
N MET A 479 -1.25 17.24 -26.61
CA MET A 479 -2.24 17.91 -25.76
C MET A 479 -3.52 18.32 -26.50
N PRO A 480 -3.47 18.95 -27.70
CA PRO A 480 -4.68 19.26 -28.46
C PRO A 480 -5.50 18.00 -28.78
N LYS A 481 -4.82 16.88 -29.10
CA LYS A 481 -5.50 15.61 -29.40
C LYS A 481 -6.15 15.01 -28.16
N LEU A 482 -5.54 15.15 -26.99
CA LEU A 482 -6.13 14.70 -25.72
C LEU A 482 -7.41 15.48 -25.41
N ASN A 483 -7.42 16.81 -25.58
CA ASN A 483 -8.63 17.63 -25.41
C ASN A 483 -9.72 17.29 -26.44
N GLU A 484 -9.35 17.02 -27.69
CA GLU A 484 -10.28 16.55 -28.73
C GLU A 484 -10.91 15.20 -28.35
N LEU A 485 -10.12 14.26 -27.82
CA LEU A 485 -10.60 12.94 -27.38
C LEU A 485 -11.53 13.05 -26.17
N VAL A 486 -11.22 13.95 -25.22
CA VAL A 486 -12.13 14.26 -24.11
C VAL A 486 -13.44 14.78 -24.68
N SER A 487 -13.39 15.78 -25.57
CA SER A 487 -14.60 16.36 -26.19
C SER A 487 -15.44 15.33 -26.95
N ALA A 488 -14.79 14.42 -27.68
CA ALA A 488 -15.48 13.31 -28.36
C ALA A 488 -16.12 12.32 -27.37
N ALA A 489 -15.44 11.99 -26.27
CA ALA A 489 -16.00 11.14 -25.23
C ALA A 489 -17.24 11.76 -24.57
N LEU A 490 -17.26 13.09 -24.38
CA LEU A 490 -18.44 13.80 -23.88
C LEU A 490 -19.64 13.65 -24.81
N ALA A 491 -19.42 13.69 -26.13
CA ALA A 491 -20.50 13.51 -27.11
C ALA A 491 -21.08 12.09 -27.11
N LEU A 492 -20.34 11.11 -26.57
CA LEU A 492 -20.74 9.70 -26.44
C LEU A 492 -21.15 9.32 -25.01
N ASP A 493 -21.19 10.28 -24.09
CA ASP A 493 -21.61 10.07 -22.72
C ASP A 493 -23.05 9.56 -22.66
N GLY A 494 -23.29 8.53 -21.84
CA GLY A 494 -24.58 7.85 -21.71
C GLY A 494 -24.92 6.87 -22.85
N PHE A 495 -24.19 6.89 -23.97
CA PHE A 495 -24.34 5.92 -25.06
C PHE A 495 -23.36 4.75 -24.96
N GLU A 496 -22.06 5.04 -24.81
CA GLU A 496 -21.03 4.01 -24.68
C GLU A 496 -20.59 3.78 -23.24
N ASN A 497 -20.35 4.87 -22.50
CA ASN A 497 -19.88 4.86 -21.11
C ASN A 497 -20.48 6.05 -20.37
N SER A 498 -20.38 6.04 -19.02
CA SER A 498 -20.67 7.22 -18.20
C SER A 498 -19.36 7.95 -17.90
N TYR A 499 -19.02 8.90 -18.77
CA TYR A 499 -17.88 9.79 -18.66
C TYR A 499 -18.18 10.99 -17.76
N LEU A 500 -19.45 11.41 -17.67
CA LEU A 500 -19.86 12.57 -16.88
C LEU A 500 -20.66 12.19 -15.63
N ARG A 501 -20.52 13.02 -14.59
CA ARG A 501 -21.41 13.11 -13.44
C ARG A 501 -21.54 14.58 -13.03
N ASP A 502 -22.77 15.04 -12.82
CA ASP A 502 -23.08 16.45 -12.54
C ASP A 502 -22.47 17.43 -13.56
N GLY A 503 -22.40 17.02 -14.83
CA GLY A 503 -21.79 17.80 -15.91
C GLY A 503 -20.25 17.85 -15.89
N GLU A 504 -19.61 17.13 -14.97
CA GLU A 504 -18.15 17.06 -14.83
C GLU A 504 -17.60 15.67 -15.16
N TRP A 505 -16.35 15.63 -15.62
CA TRP A 505 -15.65 14.37 -15.89
C TRP A 505 -15.57 13.50 -14.64
N ASN A 506 -16.08 12.27 -14.76
CA ASN A 506 -16.04 11.26 -13.73
C ASN A 506 -14.64 10.62 -13.67
N MET A 507 -13.99 10.74 -12.52
CA MET A 507 -12.61 10.29 -12.29
C MET A 507 -12.48 8.78 -12.03
N SER A 508 -13.55 8.00 -12.18
CA SER A 508 -13.54 6.53 -12.08
C SER A 508 -12.70 5.84 -13.17
N GLY A 509 -12.42 6.52 -14.28
CA GLY A 509 -11.61 5.98 -15.39
C GLY A 509 -12.39 5.08 -16.35
N GLN A 510 -13.71 5.22 -16.42
CA GLN A 510 -14.53 4.48 -17.37
C GLN A 510 -14.16 4.81 -18.83
N GLY A 511 -14.35 3.81 -19.70
CA GLY A 511 -14.05 3.91 -21.12
C GLY A 511 -12.56 4.04 -21.46
N GLY A 512 -12.26 4.05 -22.76
CA GLY A 512 -10.89 4.11 -23.25
C GLY A 512 -10.17 5.41 -22.90
N VAL A 513 -10.88 6.54 -22.98
CA VAL A 513 -10.32 7.86 -22.68
C VAL A 513 -10.11 8.05 -21.18
N GLY A 514 -11.05 7.60 -20.33
CA GLY A 514 -10.89 7.65 -18.88
C GLY A 514 -9.71 6.81 -18.40
N SER A 515 -9.54 5.60 -18.94
CA SER A 515 -8.37 4.76 -18.65
C SER A 515 -7.06 5.42 -19.05
N LEU A 516 -7.02 6.13 -20.18
CA LEU A 516 -5.83 6.84 -20.65
C LEU A 516 -5.46 8.00 -19.71
N LEU A 517 -6.45 8.82 -19.32
CA LEU A 517 -6.24 9.95 -18.40
C LEU A 517 -5.80 9.47 -17.02
N ASN A 518 -6.38 8.38 -16.52
CA ASN A 518 -5.94 7.77 -15.25
C ASN A 518 -4.51 7.25 -15.33
N ALA A 519 -4.10 6.63 -16.45
CA ALA A 519 -2.72 6.19 -16.64
C ALA A 519 -1.74 7.39 -16.66
N LEU A 520 -2.09 8.49 -17.34
CA LEU A 520 -1.31 9.73 -17.31
C LEU A 520 -1.16 10.29 -15.89
N ALA A 521 -2.27 10.34 -15.14
CA ALA A 521 -2.30 10.81 -13.76
C ALA A 521 -1.43 9.96 -12.83
N GLN A 522 -1.46 8.63 -12.95
CA GLN A 522 -0.61 7.72 -12.17
C GLN A 522 0.88 7.88 -12.47
N ASN A 523 1.22 8.27 -13.70
CA ASN A 523 2.60 8.41 -14.18
C ASN A 523 3.10 9.88 -14.18
N ALA A 524 2.33 10.81 -13.61
CA ALA A 524 2.64 12.24 -13.59
C ALA A 524 4.03 12.55 -13.00
N GLY A 525 4.52 11.71 -12.08
CA GLY A 525 5.84 11.86 -11.46
C GLY A 525 7.02 11.80 -12.40
N ASN A 526 6.91 11.12 -13.55
CA ASN A 526 7.99 11.09 -14.54
C ASN A 526 8.23 12.49 -15.15
N PHE A 527 7.17 13.25 -15.37
CA PHE A 527 7.24 14.62 -15.89
C PHE A 527 7.66 15.59 -14.79
N ALA A 528 7.04 15.50 -13.61
CA ALA A 528 7.27 16.40 -12.48
C ALA A 528 8.74 16.42 -12.02
N ARG A 529 9.42 15.27 -12.09
CA ARG A 529 10.83 15.13 -11.71
C ARG A 529 11.80 15.73 -12.72
N PHE A 530 11.43 15.76 -13.99
CA PHE A 530 12.25 16.38 -15.02
C PHE A 530 12.14 17.90 -14.96
N ASP A 531 10.91 18.40 -15.02
CA ASP A 531 10.60 19.82 -14.98
C ASP A 531 9.21 20.02 -14.39
N PHE A 532 9.18 20.40 -13.10
CA PHE A 532 7.93 20.60 -12.37
C PHE A 532 7.10 21.75 -12.95
N ASP A 533 7.73 22.89 -13.26
CA ASP A 533 7.01 24.08 -13.73
C ASP A 533 6.39 23.82 -15.10
N ARG A 534 7.15 23.21 -16.02
CA ARG A 534 6.64 22.84 -17.35
C ARG A 534 5.55 21.78 -17.26
N SER A 535 5.64 20.84 -16.31
CA SER A 535 4.57 19.88 -16.05
C SER A 535 3.28 20.56 -15.61
N VAL A 536 3.36 21.54 -14.71
CA VAL A 536 2.19 22.29 -14.23
C VAL A 536 1.57 23.12 -15.35
N ILE A 537 2.40 23.74 -16.21
CA ILE A 537 1.93 24.47 -17.41
C ILE A 537 1.20 23.52 -18.35
N LEU A 538 1.79 22.36 -18.66
CA LEU A 538 1.19 21.36 -19.54
C LEU A 538 -0.14 20.83 -18.97
N ALA A 539 -0.20 20.49 -17.69
CA ALA A 539 -1.44 20.11 -17.02
C ALA A 539 -2.49 21.24 -17.03
N GLY A 540 -2.04 22.50 -17.01
CA GLY A 540 -2.87 23.69 -17.16
C GLY A 540 -3.65 23.76 -18.48
N GLN A 541 -3.18 23.07 -19.53
CA GLN A 541 -3.75 23.09 -20.88
C GLN A 541 -4.97 22.16 -21.05
N PHE A 542 -5.31 21.33 -20.07
CA PHE A 542 -6.59 20.63 -20.09
C PHE A 542 -7.72 21.66 -20.09
N GLU A 543 -8.67 21.52 -21.02
CA GLU A 543 -9.76 22.48 -21.19
C GLU A 543 -10.76 22.40 -20.03
N ARG A 544 -11.01 21.18 -19.53
CA ARG A 544 -11.92 20.93 -18.40
C ARG A 544 -11.25 21.17 -17.06
N THR A 545 -11.89 21.95 -16.20
CA THR A 545 -11.35 22.38 -14.90
C THR A 545 -11.02 21.20 -13.99
N GLU A 546 -11.90 20.21 -13.90
CA GLU A 546 -11.74 19.01 -13.08
C GLU A 546 -10.55 18.14 -13.51
N LEU A 547 -10.28 18.03 -14.83
CA LEU A 547 -9.11 17.33 -15.36
C LEU A 547 -7.83 18.09 -15.04
N ARG A 548 -7.86 19.42 -15.19
CA ARG A 548 -6.74 20.31 -14.84
C ARG A 548 -6.37 20.18 -13.36
N LEU A 549 -7.36 20.28 -12.46
CA LEU A 549 -7.14 20.17 -11.01
C LEU A 549 -6.60 18.79 -10.62
N MET A 550 -7.14 17.71 -11.20
CA MET A 550 -6.65 16.36 -10.94
C MET A 550 -5.21 16.16 -11.42
N ALA A 551 -4.88 16.60 -12.64
CA ALA A 551 -3.54 16.49 -13.18
C ALA A 551 -2.51 17.25 -12.31
N GLN A 552 -2.83 18.48 -11.91
CA GLN A 552 -1.97 19.29 -11.05
C GLN A 552 -1.83 18.70 -9.64
N LEU A 553 -2.90 18.16 -9.07
CA LEU A 553 -2.87 17.43 -7.80
C LEU A 553 -1.89 16.25 -7.87
N LYS A 554 -1.99 15.43 -8.92
CA LYS A 554 -1.14 14.23 -9.09
C LYS A 554 0.32 14.58 -9.33
N LEU A 555 0.59 15.65 -10.08
CA LEU A 555 1.94 16.20 -10.21
C LEU A 555 2.52 16.59 -8.84
N ALA A 556 1.80 17.37 -8.04
CA ALA A 556 2.29 17.75 -6.71
C ALA A 556 2.47 16.55 -5.77
N GLN A 557 1.50 15.63 -5.73
CA GLN A 557 1.60 14.40 -4.94
C GLN A 557 2.81 13.55 -5.31
N SER A 558 3.15 13.46 -6.60
CA SER A 558 4.30 12.69 -7.06
C SER A 558 5.64 13.24 -6.56
N VAL A 559 5.75 14.57 -6.39
CA VAL A 559 6.92 15.22 -5.80
C VAL A 559 6.99 14.93 -4.31
N LEU A 560 5.86 14.97 -3.59
CA LEU A 560 5.84 14.77 -2.14
C LEU A 560 6.04 13.32 -1.70
N ASN A 561 5.50 12.35 -2.45
CA ASN A 561 5.51 10.94 -2.08
C ASN A 561 6.76 10.19 -2.56
N ASN A 562 7.60 10.83 -3.39
CA ASN A 562 8.83 10.26 -3.95
C ASN A 562 8.68 8.88 -4.65
N GLN A 563 7.46 8.47 -5.02
CA GLN A 563 7.17 7.21 -5.69
C GLN A 563 7.00 7.40 -7.21
N PRO A 564 7.87 6.81 -8.04
CA PRO A 564 7.57 6.56 -9.45
C PRO A 564 6.91 5.18 -9.60
N SER A 565 5.75 5.09 -10.25
CA SER A 565 5.37 3.82 -10.88
C SER A 565 5.88 3.83 -12.31
N LEU A 566 6.89 3.03 -12.64
CA LEU A 566 7.30 2.79 -14.05
C LEU A 566 6.52 1.61 -14.65
N SER A 567 5.23 1.49 -14.29
CA SER A 567 4.32 0.48 -14.81
C SER A 567 3.46 1.13 -15.89
N TRP A 568 3.93 1.08 -17.14
CA TRP A 568 3.11 1.47 -18.28
C TRP A 568 3.13 0.44 -19.42
N TYR A 569 3.84 -0.68 -19.28
CA TYR A 569 3.57 -1.81 -20.18
C TYR A 569 2.37 -2.59 -19.64
N PRO A 570 1.27 -2.74 -20.40
CA PRO A 570 0.34 -3.80 -20.10
C PRO A 570 1.16 -5.09 -20.21
N LEU A 571 1.42 -5.73 -19.07
CA LEU A 571 1.93 -7.09 -19.04
C LEU A 571 0.90 -7.94 -19.78
N SER A 572 1.08 -8.11 -21.09
CA SER A 572 0.69 -9.35 -21.73
C SER A 572 1.48 -10.42 -21.00
N ARG A 573 0.87 -11.04 -19.98
CA ARG A 573 1.38 -12.28 -19.41
C ARG A 573 1.33 -13.33 -20.51
N ARG A 574 2.38 -13.35 -21.33
CA ARG A 574 2.99 -14.58 -21.80
C ARG A 574 4.42 -14.53 -21.31
N THR A 575 4.63 -15.21 -20.19
CA THR A 575 5.90 -15.88 -19.91
C THR A 575 6.43 -16.46 -21.21
N ILE A 576 7.44 -15.83 -21.78
CA ILE A 576 8.39 -16.48 -22.68
C ILE A 576 9.68 -16.55 -21.88
N ILE A 577 9.72 -17.55 -21.01
CA ILE A 577 10.94 -18.26 -20.67
C ILE A 577 10.67 -19.67 -21.19
N ASP A 578 10.90 -19.81 -22.49
CA ASP A 578 11.64 -20.89 -23.16
C ASP A 578 11.62 -20.63 -24.67
#